data_AF-A0A917SCI5-F1
#
_entry.id   AF-A0A917SCI5-F1
#
_cell.length_a   1.000
_cell.length_b   1.000
_cell.length_c   1.000
_cell.angle_alpha   90.00
_cell.angle_beta   90.00
_cell.angle_gamma   90.00
#
_symmetry.space_group_name_H-M   'P 1'
#
loop_
_entity.id
_entity.type
_entity.pdbx_description
1 polymer ?
#
loop_
_entity_poly.entity_id
_entity_poly.type
_entity_poly.pdbx_seq_one_letter_code
_entity_poly.pdbx_strand_id
1 'polypeptide(L)'
;MIVGQSPVRSGQSQPGQSQPGQSQPGLSDLGPADLGRSRPAIEGVPAGTLGLTAVRRLRHRHIIDRLDYLRELRRLADAMSQSDIARALGLTQPSISSALKSAAKIPDPPAGFSGASVYEIAQRFTAGKLAREDLVDQLGRWQDPNTRSAREQRRVDDELTRALRDGLLDDAVYRAVLDRRQRLGRPSHVIPTATAAGE
;
A
#
# COMPACT_ATOMS: atom_id res chain seq x y z
N MET A 1 -23.02 -40.94 -34.66
CA MET A 1 -23.05 -42.42 -34.69
C MET A 1 -21.63 -42.93 -34.52
N ILE A 2 -21.25 -43.90 -33.70
CA ILE A 2 -21.80 -44.66 -32.59
C ILE A 2 -20.55 -45.04 -31.79
N VAL A 3 -20.59 -44.81 -30.49
CA VAL A 3 -19.64 -45.29 -29.48
C VAL A 3 -20.03 -46.74 -29.14
N GLY A 4 -19.08 -47.67 -29.09
CA GLY A 4 -19.27 -49.04 -28.57
C GLY A 4 -18.12 -49.34 -27.60
N GLN A 5 -18.34 -49.26 -26.30
CA GLN A 5 -18.93 -50.23 -25.37
C GLN A 5 -17.91 -51.18 -24.73
N SER A 6 -17.91 -51.14 -23.39
CA SER A 6 -17.16 -51.91 -22.41
C SER A 6 -17.42 -53.41 -22.45
N PRO A 7 -16.68 -54.18 -21.63
CA PRO A 7 -17.42 -54.94 -20.63
C PRO A 7 -16.91 -54.80 -19.20
N VAL A 8 -17.88 -55.03 -18.34
CA VAL A 8 -17.97 -55.04 -16.88
C VAL A 8 -17.17 -56.21 -16.30
N ARG A 9 -16.51 -56.03 -15.14
CA ARG A 9 -16.55 -57.06 -14.09
C ARG A 9 -16.38 -56.49 -12.69
N SER A 10 -17.38 -56.85 -11.90
CA SER A 10 -17.67 -56.55 -10.52
C SER A 10 -16.70 -57.23 -9.55
N GLY A 11 -16.52 -56.62 -8.37
CA GLY A 11 -15.81 -57.23 -7.24
C GLY A 11 -15.87 -56.35 -5.99
N GLN A 12 -17.08 -56.15 -5.45
CA GLN A 12 -17.25 -55.69 -4.06
C GLN A 12 -17.03 -56.86 -3.10
N SER A 13 -16.33 -56.63 -2.00
CA SER A 13 -16.46 -57.39 -0.74
C SER A 13 -15.98 -56.53 0.44
N GLN A 14 -16.93 -56.10 1.26
CA GLN A 14 -16.81 -55.81 2.70
C GLN A 14 -17.64 -56.90 3.43
N PRO A 15 -17.70 -57.00 4.78
CA PRO A 15 -16.88 -56.46 5.86
C PRO A 15 -16.38 -57.55 6.84
N GLY A 16 -15.42 -57.22 7.71
CA GLY A 16 -15.03 -58.05 8.86
C GLY A 16 -14.95 -57.22 10.12
N GLN A 17 -16.00 -57.25 10.93
CA GLN A 17 -16.02 -56.71 12.29
C GLN A 17 -15.43 -57.75 13.25
N SER A 18 -14.60 -57.32 14.21
CA SER A 18 -14.44 -57.94 15.55
C SER A 18 -13.61 -57.04 16.48
N GLN A 19 -14.29 -56.37 17.41
CA GLN A 19 -13.82 -56.02 18.77
C GLN A 19 -14.53 -57.01 19.73
N PRO A 20 -14.10 -57.29 20.99
CA PRO A 20 -13.53 -56.32 21.95
C PRO A 20 -12.42 -56.85 22.88
N GLY A 21 -11.65 -55.92 23.46
CA GLY A 21 -10.70 -56.20 24.54
C GLY A 21 -10.66 -55.02 25.50
N GLN A 22 -11.49 -55.08 26.53
CA GLN A 22 -11.54 -54.16 27.66
C GLN A 22 -10.33 -54.40 28.57
N SER A 23 -9.68 -53.34 29.04
CA SER A 23 -9.02 -53.26 30.36
C SER A 23 -8.60 -51.82 30.68
N GLN A 24 -9.38 -51.20 31.57
CA GLN A 24 -8.99 -50.16 32.53
C GLN A 24 -9.54 -50.66 33.89
N PRO A 25 -8.97 -50.33 35.08
CA PRO A 25 -8.69 -48.95 35.48
C PRO A 25 -7.46 -48.73 36.39
N GLY A 26 -7.11 -47.46 36.56
CA GLY A 26 -6.13 -46.97 37.54
C GLY A 26 -6.28 -45.47 37.75
N LEU A 27 -7.39 -45.08 38.38
CA LEU A 27 -7.67 -43.73 38.89
C LEU A 27 -7.07 -43.62 40.29
N SER A 28 -6.14 -42.71 40.48
CA SER A 28 -5.92 -41.98 41.74
C SER A 28 -5.28 -40.66 41.33
N ASP A 29 -6.08 -39.61 41.24
CA ASP A 29 -6.42 -38.73 42.36
C ASP A 29 -5.48 -37.52 42.32
N LEU A 30 -6.02 -36.38 41.91
CA LEU A 30 -5.62 -35.02 42.32
C LEU A 30 -6.58 -34.03 41.64
N GLY A 31 -7.63 -33.69 42.40
CA GLY A 31 -8.51 -32.55 42.15
C GLY A 31 -7.83 -31.19 42.39
N PRO A 32 -8.59 -30.08 42.32
CA PRO A 32 -8.17 -28.85 41.66
C PRO A 32 -7.58 -27.80 42.60
N ALA A 33 -6.55 -27.09 42.10
CA ALA A 33 -6.19 -25.75 42.54
C ALA A 33 -5.94 -24.95 41.24
N ASP A 34 -6.92 -24.24 40.69
CA ASP A 34 -7.34 -22.90 41.12
C ASP A 34 -6.28 -22.14 41.92
N LEU A 35 -5.30 -21.59 41.21
CA LEU A 35 -4.65 -20.35 41.58
C LEU A 35 -4.50 -19.49 40.33
N GLY A 36 -5.32 -18.44 40.30
CA GLY A 36 -5.39 -17.43 39.26
C GLY A 36 -4.02 -16.93 38.81
N ARG A 37 -3.63 -17.36 37.60
CA ARG A 37 -2.89 -16.46 36.71
C ARG A 37 -3.90 -15.71 35.89
N SER A 38 -4.24 -14.52 36.37
CA SER A 38 -4.76 -13.44 35.56
C SER A 38 -3.96 -13.37 34.26
N ARG A 39 -4.51 -13.90 33.16
CA ARG A 39 -4.10 -13.52 31.82
C ARG A 39 -4.51 -12.06 31.67
N PRO A 40 -3.59 -11.09 31.51
CA PRO A 40 -4.00 -9.78 31.08
C PRO A 40 -4.49 -9.93 29.64
N ALA A 41 -5.82 -9.91 29.48
CA ALA A 41 -6.45 -9.69 28.20
C ALA A 41 -6.35 -8.19 27.90
N ILE A 42 -5.30 -7.78 27.18
CA ILE A 42 -5.34 -6.59 26.32
C ILE A 42 -4.72 -6.98 24.96
N GLU A 43 -5.64 -7.43 24.11
CA GLU A 43 -5.75 -7.18 22.67
C GLU A 43 -4.45 -7.23 21.85
N GLY A 44 -4.03 -8.44 21.54
CA GLY A 44 -3.19 -8.68 20.38
C GLY A 44 -3.97 -8.35 19.12
N VAL A 45 -3.53 -7.33 18.38
CA VAL A 45 -3.88 -7.15 16.96
C VAL A 45 -3.81 -8.54 16.31
N PRO A 46 -4.91 -9.06 15.71
CA PRO A 46 -4.92 -10.44 15.25
C PRO A 46 -3.76 -10.61 14.28
N ALA A 47 -3.02 -11.73 14.37
CA ALA A 47 -1.81 -11.96 13.58
C ALA A 47 -2.04 -11.73 12.07
N GLY A 48 -3.28 -11.92 11.58
CA GLY A 48 -3.71 -11.58 10.23
C GLY A 48 -3.64 -10.07 9.87
N THR A 49 -3.87 -9.16 10.82
CA THR A 49 -3.80 -7.71 10.59
C THR A 49 -2.35 -7.20 10.49
N LEU A 50 -1.42 -7.78 11.27
CA LEU A 50 0.01 -7.51 11.11
C LEU A 50 0.53 -8.03 9.76
N GLY A 51 0.13 -9.23 9.36
CA GLY A 51 0.45 -9.80 8.05
C GLY A 51 -0.12 -8.98 6.89
N LEU A 52 -1.39 -8.54 6.98
CA LEU A 52 -2.02 -7.70 5.96
C LEU A 52 -1.30 -6.35 5.79
N THR A 53 -0.91 -5.71 6.89
CA THR A 53 -0.20 -4.43 6.86
C THR A 53 1.18 -4.59 6.19
N ALA A 54 1.89 -5.68 6.50
CA ALA A 54 3.15 -6.00 5.85
C ALA A 54 2.98 -6.24 4.34
N VAL A 55 1.98 -7.03 3.94
CA VAL A 55 1.68 -7.30 2.52
C VAL A 55 1.29 -6.01 1.78
N ARG A 56 0.48 -5.14 2.39
CA ARG A 56 0.14 -3.82 1.82
C ARG A 56 1.38 -2.97 1.58
N ARG A 57 2.25 -2.85 2.58
CA ARG A 57 3.53 -2.13 2.45
C ARG A 57 4.38 -2.70 1.32
N LEU A 58 4.54 -4.03 1.25
CA LEU A 58 5.30 -4.69 0.19
C LEU A 58 4.68 -4.45 -1.19
N ARG A 59 3.36 -4.50 -1.31
CA ARG A 59 2.65 -4.20 -2.56
C ARG A 59 2.93 -2.77 -3.02
N HIS A 60 2.81 -1.78 -2.14
CA HIS A 60 3.11 -0.39 -2.51
C HIS A 60 4.58 -0.17 -2.81
N ARG A 61 5.49 -0.83 -2.08
CA ARG A 61 6.92 -0.82 -2.41
C ARG A 61 7.17 -1.35 -3.81
N HIS A 62 6.56 -2.48 -4.19
CA HIS A 62 6.68 -3.01 -5.55
C HIS A 62 6.14 -2.06 -6.62
N ILE A 63 4.99 -1.42 -6.38
CA ILE A 63 4.42 -0.43 -7.31
C ILE A 63 5.36 0.77 -7.46
N ILE A 64 5.86 1.32 -6.35
CA ILE A 64 6.77 2.47 -6.37
C ILE A 64 8.11 2.10 -7.01
N ASP A 65 8.70 0.96 -6.67
CA ASP A 65 9.95 0.49 -7.27
C ASP A 65 9.79 0.31 -8.79
N ARG A 66 8.61 -0.12 -9.27
CA ARG A 66 8.32 -0.19 -10.69
C ARG A 66 8.24 1.18 -11.36
N LEU A 67 7.64 2.18 -10.71
CA LEU A 67 7.59 3.55 -11.23
C LEU A 67 9.01 4.15 -11.29
N ASP A 68 9.78 3.98 -10.22
CA ASP A 68 11.17 4.45 -10.13
C ASP A 68 12.03 3.80 -11.22
N TYR A 69 11.93 2.46 -11.37
CA TYR A 69 12.60 1.72 -12.44
C TYR A 69 12.27 2.26 -13.84
N LEU A 70 10.99 2.53 -14.13
CA LEU A 70 10.59 3.01 -15.45
C LEU A 70 11.07 4.44 -15.71
N ARG A 71 11.10 5.31 -14.70
CA ARG A 71 11.67 6.67 -14.82
C ARG A 71 13.19 6.61 -15.04
N GLU A 72 13.91 5.77 -14.30
CA GLU A 72 15.34 5.56 -14.51
C GLU A 72 15.64 4.95 -15.89
N LEU A 73 14.84 3.99 -16.33
CA LEU A 73 15.00 3.38 -17.65
C LEU A 73 14.83 4.42 -18.77
N ARG A 74 13.88 5.36 -18.62
CA ARG A 74 13.72 6.48 -19.56
C ARG A 74 14.96 7.38 -19.57
N ARG A 75 15.49 7.75 -18.40
CA ARG A 75 16.73 8.53 -18.29
C ARG A 75 17.93 7.83 -18.94
N LEU A 76 18.06 6.52 -18.77
CA LEU A 76 19.12 5.74 -19.42
C LEU A 76 18.98 5.76 -20.95
N ALA A 77 17.74 5.69 -21.47
CA ALA A 77 17.49 5.72 -22.91
C ALA A 77 17.84 7.07 -23.56
N ASP A 78 17.94 8.15 -22.78
CA ASP A 78 18.43 9.44 -23.27
C ASP A 78 19.95 9.46 -23.49
N ALA A 79 20.69 8.55 -22.82
CA ALA A 79 22.16 8.48 -22.86
C ALA A 79 22.70 7.26 -23.61
N MET A 80 21.91 6.19 -23.78
CA MET A 80 22.36 4.90 -24.30
C MET A 80 21.36 4.28 -25.27
N SER A 81 21.85 3.45 -26.20
CA SER A 81 20.98 2.69 -27.10
C SER A 81 20.18 1.62 -26.34
N GLN A 82 18.99 1.27 -26.84
CA GLN A 82 18.18 0.20 -26.24
C GLN A 82 18.91 -1.16 -26.21
N SER A 83 19.78 -1.41 -27.19
CA SER A 83 20.58 -2.65 -27.26
C SER A 83 21.66 -2.69 -26.19
N ASP A 84 22.29 -1.55 -25.89
CA ASP A 84 23.30 -1.47 -24.83
C ASP A 84 22.66 -1.58 -23.45
N ILE A 85 21.51 -0.92 -23.25
CA ILE A 85 20.70 -1.07 -22.03
C ILE A 85 20.27 -2.52 -21.85
N ALA A 86 19.78 -3.18 -22.91
CA ALA A 86 19.38 -4.59 -22.88
C ALA A 86 20.55 -5.50 -22.46
N ARG A 87 21.72 -5.30 -23.06
CA ARG A 87 22.95 -6.03 -22.70
C ARG A 87 23.35 -5.79 -21.25
N ALA A 88 23.35 -4.53 -20.79
CA ALA A 88 23.75 -4.17 -19.44
C ALA A 88 22.80 -4.72 -18.35
N LEU A 89 21.50 -4.78 -18.63
CA LEU A 89 20.49 -5.29 -17.71
C LEU A 89 20.25 -6.81 -17.83
N GLY A 90 20.91 -7.50 -18.77
CA GLY A 90 20.66 -8.93 -19.03
C GLY A 90 19.25 -9.21 -19.56
N LEU A 91 18.65 -8.26 -20.28
CA LEU A 91 17.30 -8.34 -20.83
C LEU A 91 17.34 -8.40 -22.36
N THR A 92 16.22 -8.78 -22.98
CA THR A 92 16.09 -8.69 -24.43
C THR A 92 15.77 -7.25 -24.85
N GLN A 93 16.26 -6.83 -26.02
CA GLN A 93 15.94 -5.51 -26.57
C GLN A 93 14.42 -5.29 -26.78
N PRO A 94 13.61 -6.28 -27.20
CA PRO A 94 12.15 -6.17 -27.18
C PRO A 94 11.55 -5.91 -25.78
N SER A 95 12.11 -6.51 -24.73
CA SER A 95 11.68 -6.23 -23.35
C SER A 95 11.95 -4.77 -22.96
N ILE A 96 13.10 -4.22 -23.34
CA ILE A 96 13.44 -2.80 -23.13
C ILE A 96 12.49 -1.90 -23.91
N SER A 97 12.23 -2.20 -25.18
CA SER A 97 11.30 -1.43 -26.02
C SER A 97 9.90 -1.38 -25.41
N SER A 98 9.38 -2.52 -24.93
CA SER A 98 8.08 -2.59 -24.25
C SER A 98 8.05 -1.81 -22.93
N ALA A 99 9.12 -1.92 -22.13
CA ALA A 99 9.26 -1.16 -20.89
C ALA A 99 9.32 0.36 -21.16
N LEU A 100 10.05 0.81 -22.18
CA LEU A 100 10.11 2.23 -22.56
C LEU A 100 8.77 2.78 -23.03
N LYS A 101 7.97 2.00 -23.77
CA LYS A 101 6.58 2.38 -24.11
C LYS A 101 5.71 2.59 -22.87
N SER A 102 5.96 1.82 -21.82
CA SER A 102 5.29 1.99 -20.52
C SER A 102 5.83 3.20 -19.77
N ALA A 103 7.15 3.39 -19.77
CA ALA A 103 7.83 4.51 -19.14
C ALA A 103 7.38 5.86 -19.73
N ALA A 104 7.16 5.94 -21.04
CA ALA A 104 6.69 7.16 -21.71
C ALA A 104 5.37 7.71 -21.14
N LYS A 105 4.55 6.86 -20.52
CA LYS A 105 3.24 7.23 -19.93
C LYS A 105 3.34 7.67 -18.48
N ILE A 106 4.50 7.51 -17.85
CA ILE A 106 4.69 7.79 -16.43
C ILE A 106 5.21 9.22 -16.27
N PRO A 107 4.43 10.12 -15.65
CA PRO A 107 4.88 11.48 -15.39
C PRO A 107 6.04 11.49 -14.39
N ASP A 108 6.95 12.44 -14.55
CA ASP A 108 7.96 12.73 -13.53
C ASP A 108 7.34 13.52 -12.37
N PRO A 109 7.82 13.32 -11.13
CA PRO A 109 7.45 14.17 -10.01
C PRO A 109 7.84 15.63 -10.28
N PRO A 110 6.97 16.61 -9.98
CA PRO A 110 7.34 18.02 -10.02
C PRO A 110 8.52 18.30 -9.07
N ALA A 111 9.28 19.36 -9.35
CA ALA A 111 10.42 19.74 -8.51
C ALA A 111 10.03 19.92 -7.04
N GLY A 112 10.81 19.32 -6.15
CA GLY A 112 10.55 19.32 -4.71
C GLY A 112 9.46 18.33 -4.25
N PHE A 113 8.89 17.51 -5.13
CA PHE A 113 7.94 16.47 -4.75
C PHE A 113 8.53 15.08 -4.97
N SER A 114 8.12 14.15 -4.13
CA SER A 114 8.53 12.76 -4.25
C SER A 114 7.66 12.01 -5.27
N GLY A 115 6.37 12.31 -5.40
CA GLY A 115 5.47 11.63 -6.34
C GLY A 115 4.95 12.54 -7.44
N ALA A 116 4.47 11.96 -8.55
CA ALA A 116 3.86 12.70 -9.64
C ALA A 116 2.35 12.97 -9.45
N SER A 117 1.77 12.46 -8.37
CA SER A 117 0.39 12.76 -7.94
C SER A 117 0.27 12.66 -6.42
N VAL A 118 -0.83 13.19 -5.87
CA VAL A 118 -1.20 13.05 -4.45
C VAL A 118 -1.22 11.58 -4.05
N TYR A 119 -1.87 10.76 -4.87
CA TYR A 119 -1.97 9.33 -4.63
C TYR A 119 -0.61 8.63 -4.67
N GLU A 120 0.31 9.03 -5.55
CA GLU A 120 1.67 8.47 -5.56
C GLU A 120 2.48 8.87 -4.30
N ILE A 121 2.38 10.13 -3.85
CA ILE A 121 3.05 10.58 -2.63
C ILE A 121 2.55 9.75 -1.43
N ALA A 122 1.24 9.51 -1.32
CA ALA A 122 0.66 8.66 -0.29
C ALA A 122 1.20 7.21 -0.37
N GLN A 123 1.30 6.63 -1.56
CA GLN A 123 1.89 5.31 -1.75
C GLN A 123 3.37 5.24 -1.32
N ARG A 124 4.15 6.30 -1.56
CA ARG A 124 5.56 6.38 -1.13
C ARG A 124 5.68 6.38 0.39
N PHE A 125 4.78 7.08 1.10
CA PHE A 125 4.69 7.00 2.56
C PHE A 125 4.38 5.58 3.03
N THR A 126 3.34 4.94 2.47
CA THR A 126 2.98 3.56 2.83
C THR A 126 4.11 2.56 2.54
N ALA A 127 4.87 2.77 1.46
CA ALA A 127 6.05 1.98 1.11
C ALA A 127 7.24 2.19 2.06
N GLY A 128 7.19 3.20 2.94
CA GLY A 128 8.29 3.58 3.82
C GLY A 128 9.40 4.38 3.14
N LYS A 129 9.12 4.97 1.97
CA LYS A 129 10.06 5.82 1.22
C LYS A 129 9.89 7.32 1.50
N LEU A 130 8.92 7.69 2.34
CA LEU A 130 8.62 9.08 2.68
C LEU A 130 8.24 9.15 4.17
N ALA A 131 8.80 10.13 4.88
CA ALA A 131 8.43 10.38 6.28
C ALA A 131 7.05 11.03 6.38
N ARG A 132 6.44 10.98 7.57
CA ARG A 132 5.09 11.55 7.78
C ARG A 132 5.10 13.07 7.62
N GLU A 133 6.15 13.73 8.08
CA GLU A 133 6.32 15.18 8.04
C GLU A 133 6.42 15.65 6.58
N ASP A 134 7.23 14.96 5.77
CA ASP A 134 7.39 15.25 4.34
C ASP A 134 6.11 14.96 3.56
N LEU A 135 5.38 13.90 3.91
CA LEU A 135 4.07 13.60 3.34
C LEU A 135 3.10 14.76 3.56
N VAL A 136 2.97 15.21 4.81
CA VAL A 136 2.05 16.29 5.17
C VAL A 136 2.45 17.61 4.50
N ASP A 137 3.75 17.91 4.43
CA ASP A 137 4.21 19.10 3.71
C ASP A 137 3.90 19.04 2.22
N GLN A 138 4.32 17.95 1.56
CA GLN A 138 4.13 17.78 0.12
C GLN A 138 2.66 17.79 -0.27
N LEU A 139 1.80 17.02 0.42
CA LEU A 139 0.37 17.02 0.15
C LEU A 139 -0.30 18.36 0.51
N GLY A 140 0.24 19.05 1.51
CA GLY A 140 -0.17 20.39 1.92
C GLY A 140 -0.01 21.44 0.83
N ARG A 141 1.14 21.43 0.16
CA ARG A 141 1.46 22.37 -0.93
C ARG A 141 1.25 21.80 -2.34
N TRP A 142 0.66 20.60 -2.46
CA TRP A 142 0.41 19.97 -3.75
C TRP A 142 -0.55 20.80 -4.57
N GLN A 143 0.01 21.48 -5.58
CA GLN A 143 -0.60 22.59 -6.33
C GLN A 143 -1.05 23.70 -5.37
N ASP A 144 -0.72 24.96 -5.65
CA ASP A 144 -1.02 26.02 -4.67
C ASP A 144 -2.56 26.07 -4.40
N PRO A 145 -3.02 25.91 -3.13
CA PRO A 145 -4.43 26.07 -2.76
C PRO A 145 -5.03 27.40 -3.19
N ASN A 146 -4.23 28.45 -3.29
CA ASN A 146 -4.70 29.81 -3.59
C ASN A 146 -4.88 30.06 -5.09
N THR A 147 -4.17 29.32 -5.95
CA THR A 147 -4.16 29.60 -7.40
C THR A 147 -4.84 28.53 -8.23
N ARG A 148 -5.25 27.40 -7.63
CA ARG A 148 -5.85 26.29 -8.37
C ARG A 148 -7.31 26.53 -8.71
N SER A 149 -7.73 26.06 -9.88
CA SER A 149 -9.14 26.07 -10.29
C SER A 149 -9.99 25.12 -9.44
N ALA A 150 -11.31 25.35 -9.41
CA ALA A 150 -12.26 24.46 -8.74
C ALA A 150 -12.20 23.02 -9.28
N ARG A 151 -11.86 22.82 -10.56
CA ARG A 151 -11.69 21.49 -11.16
C ARG A 151 -10.45 20.78 -10.63
N GLU A 152 -9.34 21.48 -10.50
CA GLU A 152 -8.10 20.93 -9.94
C GLU A 152 -8.24 20.63 -8.45
N GLN A 153 -8.90 21.52 -7.71
CA GLN A 153 -9.25 21.29 -6.31
C GLN A 153 -10.03 19.99 -6.14
N ARG A 154 -11.10 19.77 -6.92
CA ARG A 154 -11.87 18.51 -6.88
C ARG A 154 -11.00 17.29 -7.17
N ARG A 155 -10.12 17.34 -8.17
CA ARG A 155 -9.21 16.21 -8.48
C ARG A 155 -8.29 15.87 -7.31
N VAL A 156 -7.74 16.87 -6.63
CA VAL A 156 -6.88 16.66 -5.46
C VAL A 156 -7.67 16.04 -4.32
N ASP A 157 -8.89 16.52 -4.06
CA ASP A 157 -9.73 16.02 -2.98
C ASP A 157 -10.21 14.58 -3.25
N ASP A 158 -10.51 14.26 -4.52
CA ASP A 158 -10.81 12.90 -4.97
C ASP A 158 -9.63 11.95 -4.75
N GLU A 159 -8.40 12.38 -5.07
CA GLU A 159 -7.18 11.58 -4.82
C GLU A 159 -6.89 11.38 -3.33
N LEU A 160 -7.08 12.40 -2.49
CA LEU A 160 -6.93 12.27 -1.04
C LEU A 160 -7.97 11.32 -0.44
N THR A 161 -9.23 11.47 -0.86
CA THR A 161 -10.34 10.60 -0.42
C THR A 161 -10.08 9.16 -0.84
N ARG A 162 -9.59 8.95 -2.07
CA ARG A 162 -9.17 7.64 -2.55
C ARG A 162 -8.02 7.08 -1.72
N ALA A 163 -7.00 7.88 -1.41
CA ALA A 163 -5.86 7.44 -0.60
C ALA A 163 -6.27 7.04 0.83
N LEU A 164 -7.22 7.77 1.44
CA LEU A 164 -7.82 7.40 2.72
C LEU A 164 -8.59 6.07 2.62
N ARG A 165 -9.49 5.95 1.63
CA ARG A 165 -10.30 4.74 1.40
C ARG A 165 -9.44 3.50 1.14
N ASP A 166 -8.37 3.67 0.36
CA ASP A 166 -7.47 2.58 -0.01
C ASP A 166 -6.45 2.27 1.13
N GLY A 167 -6.51 3.01 2.25
CA GLY A 167 -5.71 2.78 3.46
C GLY A 167 -4.26 3.23 3.35
N LEU A 168 -3.95 4.17 2.46
CA LEU A 168 -2.64 4.80 2.32
C LEU A 168 -2.43 5.93 3.34
N LEU A 169 -3.53 6.58 3.71
CA LEU A 169 -3.62 7.59 4.75
C LEU A 169 -4.55 7.07 5.83
N ASP A 170 -4.20 7.27 7.09
CA ASP A 170 -5.15 7.17 8.19
C ASP A 170 -5.86 8.52 8.43
N ASP A 171 -6.89 8.52 9.27
CA ASP A 171 -7.65 9.73 9.59
C ASP A 171 -6.79 10.85 10.19
N ALA A 172 -5.77 10.51 10.97
CA ALA A 172 -4.89 11.48 11.63
C ALA A 172 -3.97 12.17 10.61
N VAL A 173 -3.42 11.42 9.66
CA VAL A 173 -2.63 11.94 8.54
C VAL A 173 -3.52 12.75 7.61
N TYR A 174 -4.71 12.25 7.26
CA TYR A 174 -5.65 12.97 6.41
C TYR A 174 -6.02 14.34 6.98
N ARG A 175 -6.38 14.40 8.27
CA ARG A 175 -6.66 15.67 8.97
C ARG A 175 -5.45 16.59 8.99
N ALA A 176 -4.25 16.07 9.27
CA ALA A 176 -3.03 16.87 9.28
C ALA A 176 -2.73 17.52 7.91
N VAL A 177 -3.02 16.81 6.80
CA VAL A 177 -2.92 17.36 5.45
C VAL A 177 -3.93 18.49 5.24
N LEU A 178 -5.19 18.31 5.65
CA LEU A 178 -6.21 19.37 5.53
C LEU A 178 -5.84 20.62 6.34
N ASP A 179 -5.37 20.44 7.59
CA ASP A 179 -4.92 21.55 8.43
C ASP A 179 -3.73 22.29 7.81
N ARG A 180 -2.80 21.56 7.18
CA ARG A 180 -1.66 22.15 6.48
C ARG A 180 -2.12 22.96 5.27
N ARG A 181 -3.06 22.43 4.48
CA ARG A 181 -3.64 23.14 3.32
C ARG A 181 -4.37 24.39 3.74
N GLN A 182 -5.16 24.33 4.81
CA GLN A 182 -5.87 25.49 5.33
C GLN A 182 -4.90 26.59 5.79
N ARG A 183 -3.80 26.21 6.45
CA ARG A 183 -2.75 27.16 6.86
C ARG A 183 -2.05 27.83 5.68
N LEU A 184 -1.88 27.14 4.56
CA LEU A 184 -1.29 27.69 3.34
C LEU A 184 -2.31 28.49 2.49
N GLY A 185 -3.58 28.09 2.54
CA GLY A 185 -4.68 28.72 1.81
C GLY A 185 -5.29 29.95 2.49
N ARG A 186 -4.96 30.19 3.76
CA ARG A 186 -5.33 31.42 4.44
C ARG A 186 -4.33 32.49 3.98
N PRO A 187 -4.75 33.55 3.26
CA PRO A 187 -3.86 34.68 3.03
C PRO A 187 -3.39 35.16 4.40
N SER A 188 -2.06 35.27 4.58
CA SER A 188 -1.50 35.89 5.77
C SER A 188 -2.24 37.20 5.99
N HIS A 189 -3.11 37.24 7.01
CA HIS A 189 -3.77 38.47 7.39
C HIS A 189 -2.64 39.32 7.95
N VAL A 190 -2.06 40.16 7.08
CA VAL A 190 -1.18 41.24 7.50
C VAL A 190 -2.05 42.10 8.39
N ILE A 191 -1.90 41.94 9.70
CA ILE A 191 -2.46 42.87 10.66
C ILE A 191 -1.85 44.22 10.28
N PRO A 192 -2.64 45.23 9.86
CA PRO A 192 -2.10 46.57 9.75
C PRO A 192 -1.67 46.93 11.16
N THR A 193 -0.37 47.07 11.40
CA THR A 193 0.13 47.73 12.59
C THR A 193 -0.57 49.08 12.64
N ALA A 194 -1.48 49.24 13.59
CA ALA A 194 -2.14 50.50 13.85
C ALA A 194 -1.04 51.55 14.02
N THR A 195 -0.91 52.42 13.02
CA THR A 195 -0.18 53.67 13.16
C THR A 195 -0.78 54.39 14.34
N ALA A 196 -0.03 54.44 15.42
CA ALA A 196 -0.24 55.39 16.49
C ALA A 196 -0.08 56.79 15.87
N ALA A 197 -1.20 57.37 15.46
CA ALA A 197 -1.31 58.81 15.28
C ALA A 197 -1.72 59.35 16.65
N GLY A 198 -0.71 59.80 17.40
CA GLY A 198 -0.93 60.86 18.37
C GLY A 198 -1.07 62.17 17.61
N GLU A 199 -2.12 62.91 17.94
CA GLU A 199 -2.16 64.37 18.09
C GLU A 199 -3.45 64.75 18.83
#